data_AF-A0A965QRQ9-F1
#
_entry.id   AF-A0A965QRQ9-F1
#
_cell.length_a   1.000
_cell.length_b   1.000
_cell.length_c   1.000
_cell.angle_alpha   90.00
_cell.angle_beta   90.00
_cell.angle_gamma   90.00
#
_symmetry.space_group_name_H-M   'P 1'
#
loop_
_entity.id
_entity.type
_entity.pdbx_description
1 polymer ?
#
loop_
_entity_poly.entity_id
_entity_poly.type
_entity_poly.pdbx_seq_one_letter_code
_entity_poly.pdbx_strand_id
1 'polypeptide(L)'
;MMASDMAQRRTDLDALRSFAMLLGILLHASLSFFAFPWPVHDTERSDLLPLVFLAVHGFRMPLFFLLSGYFTMLVYERRGLKSLLEQRFTRIFLPLVIATATIVPLDAALKRFAWRTIPPAPAVAEILTGDEAAVRHRLAAPGAVAS
;
A
#
# COMPACT_ATOMS: atom_id res chain seq x y z
N MET A 1 43.23 14.47 -9.00
CA MET A 1 42.12 13.81 -9.72
C MET A 1 42.19 12.30 -9.47
N MET A 2 42.06 11.85 -8.20
CA MET A 2 42.16 10.43 -7.81
C MET A 2 41.32 10.17 -6.53
N ALA A 3 40.11 10.75 -6.47
CA ALA A 3 39.18 10.56 -5.34
C ALA A 3 37.85 9.93 -5.78
N SER A 4 37.83 9.26 -6.93
CA SER A 4 36.63 8.76 -7.60
C SER A 4 36.57 7.23 -7.74
N ASP A 5 37.45 6.47 -7.09
CA ASP A 5 37.61 5.04 -7.42
C ASP A 5 37.27 4.06 -6.29
N MET A 6 37.05 4.52 -5.06
CA MET A 6 36.60 3.67 -3.94
C MET A 6 35.25 4.08 -3.33
N ALA A 7 34.80 5.31 -3.59
CA ALA A 7 33.48 5.82 -3.20
C ALA A 7 32.39 5.50 -4.25
N GLN A 8 32.74 4.74 -5.30
CA GLN A 8 31.79 4.19 -6.26
C GLN A 8 31.04 2.98 -5.69
N ARG A 9 30.54 3.12 -4.46
CA ARG A 9 29.20 2.58 -4.17
C ARG A 9 28.29 3.17 -5.23
N ARG A 10 27.38 2.41 -5.82
CA ARG A 10 26.57 2.88 -6.95
C ARG A 10 25.56 3.93 -6.47
N THR A 11 26.06 5.12 -6.18
CA THR A 11 25.32 6.28 -5.67
C THR A 11 24.21 6.64 -6.64
N ASP A 12 24.43 6.44 -7.94
CA ASP A 12 23.42 6.65 -8.97
C ASP A 12 22.19 5.74 -8.77
N LEU A 13 22.41 4.46 -8.42
CA LEU A 13 21.33 3.52 -8.15
C LEU A 13 20.68 3.76 -6.79
N ASP A 14 21.45 4.16 -5.79
CA ASP A 14 20.93 4.56 -4.49
C ASP A 14 20.10 5.86 -4.59
N ALA A 15 20.49 6.80 -5.46
CA ALA A 15 19.76 8.04 -5.77
C ALA A 15 18.48 7.76 -6.57
N LEU A 16 18.53 6.85 -7.55
CA LEU A 16 17.34 6.41 -8.28
C LEU A 16 16.33 5.75 -7.34
N ARG A 17 16.82 4.93 -6.41
CA ARG A 17 16.01 4.31 -5.37
C ARG A 17 15.39 5.35 -4.42
N SER A 18 16.16 6.33 -3.96
CA SER A 18 15.65 7.36 -3.05
C SER A 18 14.61 8.25 -3.74
N PHE A 19 14.84 8.62 -5.00
CA PHE A 19 13.85 9.31 -5.83
C PHE A 19 12.54 8.51 -5.94
N ALA A 20 12.63 7.21 -6.22
CA ALA A 20 11.46 6.32 -6.27
C ALA A 20 10.73 6.19 -4.92
N MET A 21 11.43 6.34 -3.80
CA MET A 21 10.82 6.38 -2.47
C MET A 21 10.09 7.70 -2.21
N LEU A 22 10.67 8.83 -2.60
CA LEU A 22 10.02 10.15 -2.51
C LEU A 22 8.74 10.20 -3.36
N LEU A 23 8.78 9.62 -4.55
CA LEU A 23 7.61 9.52 -5.42
C LEU A 23 6.48 8.70 -4.77
N GLY A 24 6.81 7.78 -3.86
CA GLY A 24 5.83 7.07 -3.04
C GLY A 24 5.06 7.96 -2.07
N ILE A 25 5.67 9.03 -1.55
CA ILE A 25 5.00 10.00 -0.66
C ILE A 25 3.94 10.77 -1.45
N LEU A 26 4.31 11.25 -2.65
CA LEU A 26 3.39 11.92 -3.56
C LEU A 26 2.19 11.03 -3.91
N LEU A 27 2.46 9.74 -4.17
CA LEU A 27 1.42 8.75 -4.45
C LEU A 27 0.45 8.57 -3.27
N HIS A 28 0.94 8.48 -2.03
CA HIS A 28 0.05 8.34 -0.87
C HIS A 28 -0.75 9.61 -0.60
N ALA A 29 -0.18 10.79 -0.85
CA ALA A 29 -0.88 12.05 -0.74
C ALA A 29 -2.05 12.15 -1.74
N SER A 30 -1.90 11.60 -2.96
CA SER A 30 -2.96 11.67 -3.97
C SER A 30 -4.14 10.73 -3.69
N LEU A 31 -3.96 9.64 -2.92
CA LEU A 31 -5.00 8.64 -2.63
C LEU A 31 -6.27 9.22 -1.99
N SER A 32 -6.15 10.32 -1.24
CA SER A 32 -7.30 10.97 -0.60
C SER A 32 -8.24 11.65 -1.60
N PHE A 33 -7.76 11.97 -2.80
CA PHE A 33 -8.46 12.83 -3.77
C PHE A 33 -9.21 12.07 -4.86
N PHE A 34 -9.26 10.74 -4.82
CA PHE A 34 -10.00 9.93 -5.78
C PHE A 34 -10.53 8.62 -5.19
N ALA A 35 -11.36 7.90 -5.95
CA ALA A 35 -12.03 6.68 -5.51
C ALA A 35 -11.07 5.48 -5.43
N PHE A 36 -10.28 5.43 -4.36
CA PHE A 36 -9.42 4.30 -3.98
C PHE A 36 -9.85 3.78 -2.61
N PRO A 37 -9.69 2.48 -2.26
CA PRO A 37 -9.96 1.99 -0.91
C PRO A 37 -8.96 2.58 0.11
N TRP A 38 -9.20 3.83 0.50
CA TRP A 38 -8.39 4.62 1.42
C TRP A 38 -9.27 5.11 2.58
N PRO A 39 -8.80 5.11 3.84
CA PRO A 39 -9.66 5.39 4.99
C PRO A 39 -10.21 6.82 5.06
N VAL A 40 -9.55 7.78 4.40
CA VAL A 40 -9.88 9.20 4.46
C VAL A 40 -10.03 9.72 3.04
N HIS A 41 -11.15 10.35 2.73
CA HIS A 41 -11.36 10.98 1.43
C HIS A 41 -11.62 12.46 1.60
N ASP A 42 -11.08 13.25 0.67
CA ASP A 42 -11.42 14.66 0.54
C ASP A 42 -12.76 14.80 -0.20
N THR A 43 -13.46 15.90 0.06
CA THR A 43 -14.68 16.29 -0.66
C THR A 43 -14.39 16.73 -2.08
N GLU A 44 -13.21 17.33 -2.31
CA GLU A 44 -12.79 17.78 -3.64
C GLU A 44 -12.05 16.64 -4.36
N ARG A 45 -12.70 16.08 -5.40
CA ARG A 45 -12.10 15.03 -6.24
C ARG A 45 -11.47 15.62 -7.49
N SER A 46 -10.34 15.06 -7.90
CA SER A 46 -9.64 15.46 -9.13
C SER A 46 -9.54 14.30 -10.11
N ASP A 47 -9.89 14.53 -11.37
CA ASP A 47 -9.75 13.54 -12.45
C ASP A 47 -8.30 13.39 -12.94
N LEU A 48 -7.44 14.37 -12.66
CA LEU A 48 -6.04 14.36 -13.08
C LEU A 48 -5.14 13.53 -12.14
N LEU A 49 -5.45 13.54 -10.83
CA LEU A 49 -4.64 12.83 -9.83
C LEU A 49 -4.61 11.30 -9.99
N PRO A 50 -5.70 10.61 -10.41
CA PRO A 50 -5.66 9.20 -10.80
C PRO A 50 -4.68 8.90 -11.95
N LEU A 51 -4.59 9.80 -12.95
CA LEU A 51 -3.69 9.61 -14.08
C LEU A 51 -2.22 9.75 -13.66
N VAL A 52 -1.92 10.77 -12.85
CA VAL A 52 -0.59 10.96 -12.25
C VAL A 52 -0.23 9.76 -11.37
N PHE A 53 -1.18 9.29 -10.55
CA PHE A 53 -1.02 8.09 -9.74
C PHE A 53 -0.64 6.88 -10.60
N LEU A 54 -1.37 6.62 -11.69
CA LEU A 54 -1.12 5.46 -12.56
C LEU A 54 0.25 5.54 -13.23
N ALA A 55 0.64 6.71 -13.74
CA ALA A 55 1.95 6.93 -14.35
C ALA A 55 3.09 6.71 -13.34
N VAL A 56 2.96 7.31 -12.15
CA VAL A 56 3.93 7.18 -11.05
C VAL A 56 4.01 5.74 -10.57
N HIS A 57 2.88 5.10 -10.31
CA HIS A 57 2.81 3.72 -9.83
C HIS A 57 3.39 2.75 -10.86
N GLY A 58 2.97 2.90 -12.12
CA GLY A 58 3.41 2.10 -13.25
C GLY A 58 4.90 2.24 -13.55
N PHE A 59 5.53 3.38 -13.25
CA PHE A 59 6.97 3.55 -13.36
C PHE A 59 7.72 3.01 -12.12
N ARG A 60 7.23 3.36 -10.92
CA ARG A 60 7.89 3.07 -9.65
C ARG A 60 7.98 1.57 -9.36
N MET A 61 6.91 0.81 -9.59
CA MET A 61 6.88 -0.62 -9.26
C MET A 61 7.87 -1.46 -10.11
N PRO A 62 7.92 -1.33 -11.45
CA PRO A 62 8.95 -1.99 -12.26
C PRO A 62 10.37 -1.51 -11.94
N LEU A 63 10.56 -0.23 -11.64
CA LEU A 63 11.86 0.32 -11.26
C LEU A 63 12.43 -0.39 -10.02
N PHE A 64 11.60 -0.59 -8.98
CA PHE A 64 12.02 -1.33 -7.79
C PHE A 64 12.31 -2.80 -8.08
N PHE A 65 11.55 -3.42 -9.00
CA PHE A 65 11.80 -4.80 -9.39
C PHE A 65 13.16 -4.96 -10.08
N LEU A 66 13.50 -4.06 -11.01
CA LEU A 66 14.79 -4.03 -11.68
C LEU A 66 15.94 -3.79 -10.70
N LEU A 67 15.81 -2.79 -9.81
CA LEU A 67 16.79 -2.50 -8.76
C LEU A 67 17.00 -3.71 -7.84
N SER A 68 15.91 -4.38 -7.43
CA SER A 68 15.95 -5.58 -6.59
C SER A 68 16.73 -6.71 -7.26
N GLY A 69 16.44 -7.01 -8.53
CA GLY A 69 17.17 -8.02 -9.30
C GLY A 69 18.65 -7.70 -9.44
N TYR A 70 18.96 -6.44 -9.77
CA TYR A 70 20.32 -5.94 -9.89
C TYR A 70 21.14 -6.12 -8.60
N PHE A 71 20.61 -5.68 -7.46
CA PHE A 71 21.27 -5.86 -6.16
C PHE A 71 21.35 -7.33 -5.75
N THR A 72 20.38 -8.15 -6.13
CA THR A 72 20.38 -9.59 -5.84
C THR A 72 21.55 -10.29 -6.52
N MET A 73 21.79 -10.01 -7.80
CA MET A 73 22.93 -10.57 -8.53
C MET A 73 24.28 -10.11 -7.94
N LEU A 74 24.40 -8.84 -7.60
CA LEU A 74 25.59 -8.28 -6.92
C LEU A 74 25.92 -8.98 -5.59
N VAL A 75 24.90 -9.33 -4.81
CA VAL A 75 25.09 -10.05 -3.53
C VAL A 75 25.38 -11.53 -3.79
N TYR A 76 24.72 -12.13 -4.78
CA TYR A 76 24.95 -13.51 -5.20
C TYR A 76 26.42 -13.74 -5.60
N GLU A 77 26.99 -12.88 -6.44
CA GLU A 77 28.40 -12.96 -6.85
C GLU A 77 29.38 -12.83 -5.66
N ARG A 78 29.03 -12.02 -4.65
CA ARG A 78 29.95 -11.73 -3.52
C ARG A 78 29.85 -12.70 -2.35
N ARG A 79 28.67 -13.30 -2.10
CA ARG A 79 28.39 -14.07 -0.86
C ARG A 79 27.76 -15.45 -1.10
N GLY A 80 27.43 -15.78 -2.35
CA GLY A 80 26.79 -17.04 -2.71
C GLY A 80 25.33 -17.19 -2.27
N LEU A 81 24.68 -18.24 -2.75
CA LEU A 81 23.23 -18.46 -2.60
C LEU A 81 22.79 -18.69 -1.14
N LYS A 82 23.59 -19.41 -0.34
CA LYS A 82 23.24 -19.80 1.02
C LYS A 82 23.09 -18.60 1.96
N SER A 83 24.06 -17.68 1.93
CA SER A 83 24.02 -16.45 2.74
C SER A 83 22.84 -15.54 2.33
N LEU A 84 22.51 -15.49 1.04
CA LEU A 84 21.38 -14.70 0.53
C LEU A 84 20.03 -15.24 1.04
N LEU A 85 19.84 -16.55 1.03
CA LEU A 85 18.60 -17.19 1.49
C LEU A 85 18.41 -17.06 3.00
N GLU A 86 19.45 -17.30 3.81
CA GLU A 86 19.37 -17.15 5.28
C GLU A 86 19.05 -15.70 5.68
N GLN A 87 19.69 -14.72 5.03
CA GLN A 87 19.42 -13.31 5.30
C GLN A 87 17.99 -12.90 4.92
N ARG A 88 17.49 -13.39 3.78
CA ARG A 88 16.12 -13.09 3.33
C ARG A 88 15.09 -13.78 4.21
N PHE A 89 15.32 -15.04 4.58
CA PHE A 89 14.42 -15.79 5.44
C PHE A 89 14.28 -15.11 6.80
N THR A 90 15.38 -14.81 7.49
CA THR A 90 15.31 -14.14 8.80
C THR A 90 14.70 -12.74 8.71
N ARG A 91 14.95 -11.98 7.64
CA ARG A 91 14.40 -10.63 7.47
C ARG A 91 12.94 -10.59 7.00
N ILE A 92 12.42 -11.66 6.41
CA ILE A 92 11.02 -11.71 5.91
C ILE A 92 10.16 -12.53 6.87
N PHE A 93 10.62 -13.72 7.25
CA PHE A 93 9.88 -14.66 8.08
C PHE A 93 9.67 -14.13 9.50
N LEU A 94 10.70 -13.55 10.12
CA LEU A 94 10.58 -13.05 11.48
C LEU A 94 9.59 -11.87 11.58
N PRO A 95 9.68 -10.82 10.75
CA PRO A 95 8.66 -9.77 10.76
C PRO A 95 7.28 -10.27 10.38
N LEU A 96 7.18 -11.23 9.46
CA LEU A 96 5.89 -11.82 9.08
C LEU A 96 5.23 -12.51 10.27
N VAL A 97 5.93 -13.42 10.96
CA VAL A 97 5.37 -14.16 12.10
C VAL A 97 4.96 -13.18 13.22
N ILE A 98 5.82 -12.21 13.53
CA ILE A 98 5.52 -11.21 14.57
C ILE A 98 4.32 -10.35 14.17
N ALA A 99 4.29 -9.84 12.94
CA ALA A 99 3.19 -9.02 12.43
C ALA A 99 1.89 -9.81 12.37
N THR A 100 1.90 -11.05 11.90
CA THR A 100 0.70 -11.91 11.88
C THR A 100 0.20 -12.19 13.29
N ALA A 101 1.09 -12.49 14.23
CA ALA A 101 0.70 -12.77 15.61
C ALA A 101 0.21 -11.52 16.38
N THR A 102 0.54 -10.31 15.94
CA THR A 102 0.19 -9.06 16.64
C THR A 102 -0.86 -8.24 15.90
N ILE A 103 -0.65 -7.94 14.61
CA ILE A 103 -1.51 -7.08 13.79
C ILE A 103 -2.85 -7.75 13.49
N VAL A 104 -2.87 -9.04 13.14
CA VAL A 104 -4.11 -9.75 12.80
C VAL A 104 -5.09 -9.80 13.98
N PRO A 105 -4.69 -10.23 15.20
CA PRO A 105 -5.61 -10.22 16.33
C PRO A 105 -5.98 -8.81 16.77
N LEU A 106 -5.06 -7.84 16.64
CA LEU A 106 -5.35 -6.44 16.94
C LEU A 106 -6.40 -5.85 15.99
N ASP A 107 -6.26 -6.06 14.68
CA ASP A 107 -7.23 -5.62 13.67
C ASP A 107 -8.60 -6.29 13.88
N ALA A 108 -8.62 -7.60 14.15
CA ALA A 108 -9.85 -8.32 14.47
C ALA A 108 -10.52 -7.77 15.75
N ALA A 109 -9.73 -7.46 16.79
CA ALA A 109 -10.23 -6.88 18.03
C ALA A 109 -10.77 -5.46 17.82
N LEU A 110 -10.06 -4.62 17.07
CA LEU A 110 -10.47 -3.25 16.72
C LEU A 110 -11.74 -3.26 15.90
N LYS A 111 -11.83 -4.09 14.85
CA LYS A 111 -13.06 -4.27 14.07
C LYS A 111 -14.21 -4.73 14.95
N ARG A 112 -13.98 -5.74 15.80
CA ARG A 112 -15.00 -6.23 16.74
C ARG A 112 -15.46 -5.16 17.73
N PHE A 113 -14.55 -4.30 18.19
CA PHE A 113 -14.88 -3.17 19.07
C PHE A 113 -15.67 -2.10 18.31
N ALA A 114 -15.21 -1.71 17.12
CA ALA A 114 -15.88 -0.74 16.26
C ALA A 114 -17.31 -1.18 15.89
N TRP A 115 -17.51 -2.46 15.57
CA TRP A 115 -18.83 -3.05 15.33
C TRP A 115 -19.78 -2.97 16.54
N ARG A 116 -19.25 -2.85 17.76
CA ARG A 116 -20.06 -2.69 18.98
C ARG A 116 -20.36 -1.23 19.30
N THR A 117 -19.50 -0.30 18.89
CA THR A 117 -19.60 1.12 19.25
C THR A 117 -20.18 1.99 18.15
N ILE A 118 -20.00 1.59 16.89
CA ILE A 118 -20.47 2.30 15.71
C ILE A 118 -21.55 1.42 15.06
N PRO A 119 -22.86 1.72 15.23
CA PRO A 119 -23.88 1.00 14.49
C PRO A 119 -23.62 1.18 12.99
N PRO A 120 -23.58 0.10 12.19
CA PRO A 120 -23.40 0.21 10.75
C PRO A 120 -24.46 1.17 10.20
N ALA A 121 -24.08 2.03 9.25
CA ALA A 121 -25.03 2.86 8.53
C ALA A 121 -26.19 1.96 8.07
N PRO A 122 -27.45 2.36 8.25
CA PRO A 122 -28.56 1.42 8.18
C PRO A 122 -28.73 0.78 6.79
N ALA A 123 -28.21 1.41 5.73
CA ALA A 123 -28.09 0.78 4.41
C ALA A 123 -27.08 -0.39 4.35
N VAL A 124 -25.95 -0.27 5.06
CA VAL A 124 -24.94 -1.35 5.18
C VAL A 124 -25.45 -2.46 6.09
N ALA A 125 -26.21 -2.11 7.14
CA ALA A 125 -26.86 -3.08 8.00
C ALA A 125 -27.85 -3.97 7.21
N GLU A 126 -28.72 -3.35 6.40
CA GLU A 126 -29.73 -4.05 5.59
C GLU A 126 -29.13 -4.99 4.53
N ILE A 127 -28.04 -4.57 3.88
CA ILE A 127 -27.30 -5.42 2.92
C ILE A 127 -26.67 -6.62 3.62
N LEU A 128 -26.10 -6.42 4.81
CA LEU A 128 -25.44 -7.49 5.57
C LEU A 128 -26.43 -8.45 6.24
N THR A 129 -27.64 -7.99 6.55
CA THR A 129 -28.74 -8.84 7.04
C THR A 129 -29.48 -9.57 5.90
N GLY A 130 -29.18 -9.25 4.64
CA GLY A 130 -29.83 -9.85 3.47
C GLY A 130 -31.27 -9.39 3.27
N ASP A 131 -31.65 -8.23 3.82
CA ASP A 131 -33.00 -7.68 3.66
C ASP A 131 -33.10 -6.93 2.33
N GLU A 132 -33.23 -7.69 1.24
CA GLU A 132 -33.34 -7.14 -0.12
C GLU A 132 -34.53 -6.18 -0.28
N ALA A 133 -35.60 -6.37 0.50
CA ALA A 133 -36.80 -5.54 0.43
C ALA A 133 -36.53 -4.13 0.98
N ALA A 134 -35.84 -4.05 2.13
CA ALA A 134 -35.45 -2.78 2.72
C ALA A 134 -34.42 -2.02 1.83
N VAL A 135 -33.45 -2.74 1.26
CA VAL A 135 -32.46 -2.17 0.33
C VAL A 135 -33.12 -1.60 -0.92
N ARG A 136 -34.04 -2.35 -1.55
CA ARG A 136 -34.76 -1.88 -2.75
C ARG A 136 -35.66 -0.68 -2.44
N HIS A 137 -36.30 -0.65 -1.27
CA HIS A 137 -37.12 0.46 -0.84
C HIS A 137 -36.31 1.75 -0.63
N ARG A 138 -35.10 1.68 -0.05
CA ARG A 138 -34.20 2.83 0.07
C ARG A 138 -33.68 3.33 -1.27
N LEU A 139 -33.35 2.43 -2.20
CA LEU A 139 -32.91 2.80 -3.54
C LEU A 139 -34.02 3.45 -4.36
N ALA A 140 -35.29 3.14 -4.06
CA ALA A 140 -36.47 3.75 -4.69
C ALA A 140 -36.84 5.12 -4.08
N ALA A 141 -36.33 5.48 -2.90
CA ALA A 141 -36.59 6.76 -2.26
C ALA A 141 -35.71 7.87 -2.88
N PRO A 142 -36.28 8.95 -3.46
CA PRO A 142 -35.50 10.03 -4.06
C PRO A 142 -34.83 10.85 -2.95
N GLY A 143 -33.51 10.69 -2.79
CA GLY A 143 -32.69 11.49 -1.84
C GLY A 143 -31.52 10.74 -1.17
N ALA A 144 -31.43 9.42 -1.31
CA ALA A 144 -30.47 8.59 -0.56
C ALA A 144 -29.00 8.65 -1.05
N VAL A 145 -28.67 9.42 -2.08
CA VAL A 145 -27.32 9.45 -2.71
C VAL A 145 -26.51 10.71 -2.35
N ALA A 146 -27.03 11.58 -1.46
CA ALA A 146 -26.48 12.93 -1.26
C ALA A 146 -25.96 13.24 0.16
N SER A 147 -25.63 12.24 0.99
CA SER A 147 -25.02 12.48 2.32
C SER A 147 -23.90 11.51 2.63
#